data_AF-A0A1S3E4Z4-F1
#
_entry.id   AF-A0A1S3E4Z4-F1
#
_cell.length_a   1.000
_cell.length_b   1.000
_cell.length_c   1.000
_cell.angle_alpha   90.00
_cell.angle_beta   90.00
_cell.angle_gamma   90.00
#
_symmetry.space_group_name_H-M   'P 1'
#
loop_
_entity.id
_entity.type
_entity.pdbx_description
1 polymer ?
#
loop_
_entity_poly.entity_id
_entity_poly.type
_entity_poly.pdbx_seq_one_letter_code
_entity_poly.pdbx_strand_id
1 'polypeptide(L)'
;MKTVWYAFVERIVDVEKILVEEHSGECSGEYGESWPTRAHVYVTNNITNYQLGVECKDKNSNFGFRALQFGESYSFSFMPKYFIPRSLYFCKFSWKAAFHRFDIYIQTRDQPDCDTHCQWLVNESGPCKIKTGSVVCFHWNDVVIGGRQLDQTIG
;
A
#
# COMPACT_ATOMS: atom_id res chain seq x y z
N MET A 1 -49.54 -35.94 11.72
CA MET A 1 -50.01 -36.81 10.62
C MET A 1 -50.47 -35.92 9.47
N LYS A 2 -50.00 -36.26 8.26
CA LYS A 2 -50.32 -35.70 6.92
C LYS A 2 -49.61 -34.38 6.54
N THR A 3 -48.54 -34.37 5.72
CA THR A 3 -48.46 -34.49 4.22
C THR A 3 -49.37 -33.48 3.49
N VAL A 4 -49.05 -32.85 2.36
CA VAL A 4 -47.96 -32.85 1.36
C VAL A 4 -48.24 -31.65 0.43
N TRP A 5 -47.19 -30.96 0.00
CA TRP A 5 -46.94 -30.32 -1.30
C TRP A 5 -48.11 -29.99 -2.25
N TYR A 6 -48.23 -28.72 -2.62
CA TYR A 6 -48.52 -28.23 -3.97
C TYR A 6 -47.79 -26.89 -4.13
N ALA A 7 -47.34 -26.41 -5.28
CA ALA A 7 -46.89 -26.94 -6.56
C ALA A 7 -46.48 -25.68 -7.33
N PHE A 8 -45.34 -25.74 -8.01
CA PHE A 8 -44.80 -24.72 -8.90
C PHE A 8 -45.73 -24.50 -10.12
N VAL A 9 -46.21 -23.26 -10.36
CA VAL A 9 -46.72 -22.82 -11.69
C VAL A 9 -46.43 -21.33 -11.89
N GLU A 10 -45.92 -21.02 -13.09
CA GLU A 10 -45.42 -19.73 -13.57
C GLU A 10 -46.51 -18.75 -14.09
N ARG A 11 -46.09 -17.46 -14.19
CA ARG A 11 -46.44 -16.37 -15.15
C ARG A 11 -47.52 -15.32 -14.81
N ILE A 12 -47.01 -14.06 -14.67
CA ILE A 12 -47.45 -12.77 -15.28
C ILE A 12 -48.92 -12.38 -14.96
N VAL A 13 -49.27 -11.38 -14.14
CA VAL A 13 -49.07 -9.91 -14.21
C VAL A 13 -49.45 -9.34 -12.83
N ASP A 14 -48.65 -8.45 -12.22
CA ASP A 14 -49.18 -7.25 -11.55
C ASP A 14 -48.04 -6.29 -11.22
N VAL A 15 -48.03 -5.21 -11.98
CA VAL A 15 -47.13 -4.06 -11.89
C VAL A 15 -47.69 -3.16 -10.78
N GLU A 16 -47.45 -3.46 -9.50
CA GLU A 16 -47.56 -2.49 -8.38
C GLU A 16 -47.21 -3.10 -7.00
N LYS A 17 -45.90 -3.28 -6.73
CA LYS A 17 -45.29 -3.40 -5.39
C LYS A 17 -43.77 -3.32 -5.63
N ILE A 18 -43.08 -2.17 -5.59
CA ILE A 18 -42.94 -1.21 -4.50
C ILE A 18 -42.92 -1.94 -3.15
N LEU A 19 -41.76 -2.46 -2.75
CA LEU A 19 -40.89 -1.84 -1.75
C LEU A 19 -39.53 -2.56 -1.78
N VAL A 20 -38.48 -1.75 -1.81
CA VAL A 20 -37.06 -2.13 -1.77
C VAL A 20 -36.74 -2.61 -0.36
N GLU A 21 -36.31 -3.87 -0.19
CA GLU A 21 -35.60 -4.30 1.03
C GLU A 21 -34.10 -4.01 0.83
N GLU A 22 -33.76 -2.74 1.02
CA GLU A 22 -32.42 -2.30 1.37
C GLU A 22 -32.33 -2.44 2.88
N HIS A 23 -31.78 -3.55 3.37
CA HIS A 23 -31.38 -3.60 4.78
C HIS A 23 -30.15 -2.70 4.95
N SER A 24 -30.44 -1.43 5.22
CA SER A 24 -29.54 -0.44 5.77
C SER A 24 -29.01 -0.91 7.13
N GLY A 25 -27.83 -1.53 7.11
CA GLY A 25 -27.02 -1.69 8.31
C GLY A 25 -26.29 -0.39 8.62
N GLU A 26 -26.97 0.57 9.23
CA GLU A 26 -26.31 1.70 9.91
C GLU A 26 -25.80 1.22 11.28
N CYS A 27 -24.49 1.08 11.42
CA CYS A 27 -23.84 1.10 12.73
C CYS A 27 -23.28 2.50 12.95
N SER A 28 -24.02 3.33 13.69
CA SER A 28 -23.52 4.59 14.23
C SER A 28 -22.72 4.33 15.50
N GLY A 29 -21.46 4.77 15.51
CA GLY A 29 -20.58 4.73 16.68
C GLY A 29 -19.60 5.90 16.62
N GLU A 30 -19.97 7.03 17.22
CA GLU A 30 -19.04 8.09 17.63
C GLU A 30 -18.63 7.83 19.07
N TYR A 31 -17.38 7.39 19.29
CA TYR A 31 -16.40 7.85 20.27
C TYR A 31 -15.13 6.99 20.10
N GLY A 32 -14.02 7.64 19.81
CA GLY A 32 -12.85 7.07 19.15
C GLY A 32 -12.02 6.09 20.00
N GLU A 33 -11.77 4.93 19.40
CA GLU A 33 -10.53 4.17 19.56
C GLU A 33 -10.32 3.43 18.23
N SER A 34 -9.72 4.10 17.25
CA SER A 34 -9.49 3.53 15.92
C SER A 34 -8.43 2.44 16.03
N TRP A 35 -8.85 1.17 16.08
CA TRP A 35 -7.93 0.05 15.97
C TRP A 35 -7.07 0.23 14.71
N PRO A 36 -5.74 0.05 14.79
CA PRO A 36 -4.89 0.26 13.64
C PRO A 36 -5.29 -0.76 12.58
N THR A 37 -5.70 -0.27 11.42
CA THR A 37 -6.00 -1.10 10.26
C THR A 37 -4.70 -1.67 9.69
N ARG A 38 -4.81 -2.82 9.02
CA ARG A 38 -3.67 -3.42 8.34
C ARG A 38 -3.15 -2.47 7.26
N ALA A 39 -1.87 -2.14 7.34
CA ALA A 39 -1.20 -1.36 6.31
C ALA A 39 -0.68 -2.28 5.22
N HIS A 40 -0.86 -1.89 3.97
CA HIS A 40 -0.38 -2.55 2.77
C HIS A 40 0.57 -1.60 2.04
N VAL A 41 1.81 -2.03 1.82
CA VAL A 41 2.82 -1.26 1.11
C VAL A 41 3.01 -1.87 -0.27
N TYR A 42 2.96 -1.02 -1.29
CA TYR A 42 3.18 -1.38 -2.70
C TYR A 42 4.35 -0.56 -3.23
N VAL A 43 5.28 -1.25 -3.87
CA VAL A 43 6.50 -0.66 -4.44
C VAL A 43 6.55 -1.07 -5.90
N THR A 44 6.29 -0.13 -6.78
CA THR A 44 6.24 -0.35 -8.23
C THR A 44 7.50 0.17 -8.90
N ASN A 45 8.10 -0.64 -9.76
CA ASN A 45 9.23 -0.20 -10.57
C ASN A 45 8.74 0.74 -11.68
N ASN A 46 9.18 2.01 -11.65
CA ASN A 46 8.91 2.99 -12.70
C ASN A 46 10.16 3.31 -13.53
N ILE A 47 11.15 2.42 -13.54
CA ILE A 47 12.39 2.57 -14.29
C ILE A 47 12.33 1.72 -15.56
N THR A 48 12.16 2.35 -16.72
CA THR A 48 11.83 1.65 -17.98
C THR A 48 12.90 0.69 -18.47
N ASN A 49 14.18 1.01 -18.26
CA ASN A 49 15.29 0.26 -18.86
C ASN A 49 15.96 -0.72 -17.89
N TYR A 50 15.45 -0.85 -16.66
CA TYR A 50 16.12 -1.63 -15.62
C TYR A 50 15.15 -2.53 -14.86
N GLN A 51 15.60 -3.76 -14.62
CA GLN A 51 14.99 -4.61 -13.62
C GLN A 51 15.40 -4.12 -12.23
N LEU A 52 14.41 -3.82 -11.40
CA LEU A 52 14.60 -3.30 -10.05
C LEU A 52 14.63 -4.45 -9.04
N GLY A 53 15.78 -4.70 -8.43
CA GLY A 53 15.88 -5.55 -7.26
C GLY A 53 15.37 -4.82 -6.02
N VAL A 54 14.46 -5.44 -5.26
CA VAL A 54 13.87 -4.92 -4.04
C VAL A 54 13.99 -5.95 -2.92
N GLU A 55 14.56 -5.56 -1.79
CA GLU A 55 14.57 -6.34 -0.55
C GLU A 55 14.13 -5.44 0.62
N CYS A 56 12.98 -5.72 1.21
CA CYS A 56 12.43 -4.95 2.32
C CYS A 56 12.53 -5.71 3.64
N LYS A 57 12.77 -4.99 4.74
CA LYS A 57 12.79 -5.55 6.09
C LYS A 57 12.36 -4.55 7.14
N ASP A 58 11.93 -5.06 8.29
CA ASP A 58 11.84 -4.29 9.52
C ASP A 58 13.01 -4.65 10.46
N LYS A 59 12.88 -4.30 11.73
CA LYS A 59 13.89 -4.65 12.76
C LYS A 59 14.05 -6.17 12.95
N ASN A 60 12.99 -6.96 12.76
CA ASN A 60 12.90 -8.35 13.21
C ASN A 60 12.69 -9.35 12.06
N SER A 61 12.31 -8.89 10.87
CA SER A 61 11.71 -9.68 9.80
C SER A 61 12.22 -9.20 8.45
N ASN A 62 12.62 -10.15 7.61
CA ASN A 62 12.93 -9.90 6.20
C ASN A 62 11.74 -10.35 5.35
N PHE A 63 11.28 -9.52 4.43
CA PHE A 63 10.17 -9.81 3.51
C PHE A 63 10.65 -10.42 2.18
N GLY A 64 11.95 -10.70 2.06
CA GLY A 64 12.56 -11.38 0.92
C GLY A 64 12.88 -10.46 -0.25
N PHE A 65 13.71 -10.97 -1.16
CA PHE A 65 14.15 -10.29 -2.37
C PHE A 65 13.24 -10.63 -3.55
N ARG A 66 12.92 -9.62 -4.37
CA ARG A 66 12.22 -9.75 -5.65
C ARG A 66 12.87 -8.85 -6.69
N ALA A 67 12.95 -9.33 -7.93
CA ALA A 67 13.39 -8.54 -9.07
C ALA A 67 12.17 -8.17 -9.94
N LEU A 68 11.91 -6.87 -10.11
CA LEU A 68 10.71 -6.33 -10.75
C LEU A 68 11.04 -5.78 -12.14
N GLN A 69 10.34 -6.22 -13.17
CA GLN A 69 10.31 -5.56 -14.47
C GLN A 69 9.61 -4.19 -14.38
N PHE A 70 9.73 -3.37 -15.43
CA PHE A 70 9.00 -2.10 -15.49
C PHE A 70 7.49 -2.31 -15.30
N GLY A 71 6.88 -1.52 -14.42
CA GLY A 71 5.46 -1.60 -14.07
C GLY A 71 5.10 -2.70 -13.07
N GLU A 72 6.00 -3.63 -12.73
CA GLU A 72 5.74 -4.66 -11.73
C GLU A 72 5.84 -4.11 -10.30
N SER A 73 5.09 -4.74 -9.39
CA SER A 73 5.03 -4.35 -7.98
C SER A 73 5.50 -5.44 -7.03
N TYR A 74 6.24 -5.02 -6.00
CA TYR A 74 6.49 -5.73 -4.76
C TYR A 74 5.52 -5.25 -3.68
N SER A 75 4.99 -6.16 -2.87
CA SER A 75 4.09 -5.77 -1.79
C SER A 75 4.24 -6.62 -0.54
N PHE A 76 3.92 -6.01 0.60
CA PHE A 76 3.83 -6.66 1.90
C PHE A 76 2.80 -5.94 2.77
N SER A 77 2.35 -6.61 3.84
CA SER A 77 1.39 -6.02 4.78
C SER A 77 1.75 -6.32 6.21
N PHE A 78 1.33 -5.46 7.12
CA PHE A 78 1.60 -5.58 8.56
C PHE A 78 0.54 -4.82 9.37
N MET A 79 0.52 -5.10 10.68
CA MET A 79 -0.29 -4.33 11.64
C MET A 79 0.56 -3.23 12.26
N PRO A 80 0.23 -1.93 12.06
CA PRO A 80 0.90 -0.83 12.73
C PRO A 80 0.79 -0.91 14.26
N LYS A 81 1.76 -0.33 14.99
CA LYS A 81 1.73 -0.32 16.46
C LYS A 81 0.80 0.77 16.97
N TYR A 82 -0.18 0.41 17.81
CA TYR A 82 -1.20 1.36 18.27
C TYR A 82 -0.67 2.41 19.24
N PHE A 83 -0.17 1.99 20.41
CA PHE A 83 0.11 2.91 21.52
C PHE A 83 1.31 3.83 21.32
N ILE A 84 2.34 3.36 20.63
CA ILE A 84 3.55 4.14 20.35
C ILE A 84 3.95 3.84 18.90
N PRO A 85 3.89 4.82 17.98
CA PRO A 85 4.19 4.60 16.58
C PRO A 85 5.67 4.25 16.43
N ARG A 86 5.94 3.00 16.06
CA ARG A 86 7.29 2.44 15.96
C ARG A 86 7.49 1.56 14.73
N SER A 87 6.45 1.38 13.92
CA SER A 87 6.56 0.61 12.69
C SER A 87 7.46 1.34 11.70
N LEU A 88 8.59 0.73 11.38
CA LEU A 88 9.59 1.22 10.46
C LEU A 88 9.99 0.08 9.53
N TYR A 89 9.82 0.28 8.23
CA TYR A 89 10.24 -0.65 7.19
C TYR A 89 11.14 0.08 6.22
N PHE A 90 12.25 -0.56 5.89
CA PHE A 90 13.21 -0.02 4.95
C PHE A 90 13.53 -1.04 3.88
N CYS A 91 13.71 -0.54 2.67
CA CYS A 91 14.01 -1.35 1.50
C CYS A 91 15.37 -0.97 0.95
N LYS A 92 16.06 -1.98 0.45
CA LYS A 92 17.21 -1.83 -0.44
C LYS A 92 16.72 -1.96 -1.87
N PHE A 93 17.24 -1.09 -2.71
CA PHE A 93 16.95 -1.03 -4.12
C PHE A 93 18.26 -1.21 -4.88
N SER A 94 18.25 -2.06 -5.89
CA SER A 94 19.43 -2.30 -6.72
C SER A 94 19.04 -2.46 -8.17
N TRP A 95 19.75 -1.74 -9.05
CA TRP A 95 19.65 -1.97 -10.48
C TRP A 95 21.00 -1.62 -11.12
N LYS A 96 21.45 -2.44 -12.08
CA LYS A 96 22.76 -2.29 -12.74
C LYS A 96 23.91 -2.22 -11.70
N ALA A 97 24.44 -1.03 -11.44
CA ALA A 97 25.51 -0.76 -10.47
C ALA A 97 25.07 0.23 -9.38
N ALA A 98 23.79 0.63 -9.37
CA ALA A 98 23.21 1.52 -8.37
C ALA A 98 22.67 0.71 -7.19
N PHE A 99 22.93 1.22 -5.98
CA PHE A 99 22.44 0.64 -4.74
C PHE A 99 21.94 1.76 -3.83
N HIS A 100 20.65 1.73 -3.53
CA HIS A 100 20.00 2.74 -2.73
C HIS A 100 19.28 2.11 -1.55
N ARG A 101 19.14 2.88 -0.47
CA ARG A 101 18.29 2.54 0.67
C ARG A 101 17.21 3.59 0.82
N PHE A 102 16.04 3.17 1.26
CA PHE A 102 14.99 4.10 1.66
C PHE A 102 14.10 3.50 2.74
N ASP A 103 13.66 4.35 3.68
CA ASP A 103 12.67 3.99 4.68
C ASP A 103 11.27 4.10 4.04
N ILE A 104 10.83 3.00 3.42
CA ILE A 104 9.59 2.94 2.61
C ILE A 104 8.33 3.15 3.45
N TYR A 105 8.39 2.85 4.74
CA TYR A 105 7.30 3.11 5.66
C TYR A 105 7.83 3.59 7.01
N ILE A 106 7.41 4.78 7.41
CA ILE A 106 7.60 5.34 8.73
C ILE A 106 6.20 5.65 9.27
N GLN A 107 5.80 4.99 10.35
CA GLN A 107 4.42 5.06 10.84
C GLN A 107 3.92 6.49 11.04
N THR A 108 4.73 7.38 11.62
CA THR A 108 4.37 8.79 11.85
C THR A 108 4.26 9.60 10.56
N ARG A 109 5.03 9.25 9.51
CA ARG A 109 4.99 9.92 8.19
C ARG A 109 3.83 9.43 7.34
N ASP A 110 3.53 8.14 7.40
CA ASP A 110 2.74 7.47 6.37
C ASP A 110 1.34 7.06 6.81
N GLN A 111 1.15 6.74 8.09
CA GLN A 111 -0.18 6.36 8.60
C GLN A 111 -1.26 7.45 8.36
N PRO A 112 -0.97 8.77 8.48
CA PRO A 112 -1.98 9.81 8.19
C PRO A 112 -2.30 9.98 6.71
N ASP A 113 -1.39 9.56 5.82
CA ASP A 113 -1.46 9.85 4.38
C ASP A 113 -1.92 8.65 3.53
N CYS A 114 -1.68 7.43 4.00
CA CYS A 114 -1.87 6.22 3.22
C CYS A 114 -3.18 5.48 3.51
N ASP A 115 -3.94 5.88 4.53
CA ASP A 115 -5.00 5.07 5.14
C ASP A 115 -4.54 3.62 5.36
N THR A 116 -4.96 2.69 4.50
CA THR A 116 -4.55 1.28 4.47
C THR A 116 -3.59 0.91 3.33
N HIS A 117 -3.45 1.73 2.28
CA HIS A 117 -2.68 1.42 1.07
C HIS A 117 -1.63 2.48 0.77
N CYS A 118 -0.38 2.22 1.17
CA CYS A 118 0.77 3.05 0.80
C CYS A 118 1.32 2.63 -0.57
N GLN A 119 1.20 3.50 -1.58
CA GLN A 119 1.71 3.25 -2.92
C GLN A 119 2.96 4.08 -3.21
N TRP A 120 4.00 3.40 -3.69
CA TRP A 120 5.27 3.99 -4.04
C TRP A 120 5.66 3.65 -5.48
N LEU A 121 6.08 4.67 -6.24
CA LEU A 121 6.76 4.53 -7.52
C LEU A 121 8.25 4.72 -7.32
N VAL A 122 9.06 3.77 -7.75
CA VAL A 122 10.52 3.87 -7.69
C VAL A 122 11.03 4.40 -9.01
N ASN A 123 11.66 5.58 -8.97
CA ASN A 123 12.36 6.19 -10.10
C ASN A 123 13.86 6.21 -9.81
N GLU A 124 14.69 6.46 -10.82
CA GLU A 124 16.14 6.58 -10.62
C GLU A 124 16.52 7.69 -9.62
N SER A 125 15.81 8.82 -9.64
CA SER A 125 16.04 9.96 -8.74
C SER A 125 15.59 9.74 -7.30
N GLY A 126 14.71 8.76 -7.06
CA GLY A 126 14.11 8.55 -5.76
C GLY A 126 12.73 7.89 -5.80
N PRO A 127 12.23 7.43 -4.64
CA PRO A 127 10.89 6.91 -4.51
C PRO A 127 9.88 8.06 -4.39
N CYS A 128 8.74 7.92 -5.07
CA CYS A 128 7.62 8.85 -5.00
C CYS A 128 6.39 8.18 -4.39
N LYS A 129 5.82 8.79 -3.36
CA LYS A 129 4.58 8.36 -2.71
C LYS A 129 3.40 8.92 -3.48
N ILE A 130 2.46 8.05 -3.88
CA ILE A 130 1.19 8.46 -4.46
C ILE A 130 0.21 8.75 -3.31
N LYS A 131 -0.40 9.93 -3.34
CA LYS A 131 -1.45 10.36 -2.43
C LYS A 131 -2.70 10.75 -3.23
N THR A 132 -3.83 10.90 -2.56
CA THR A 132 -5.04 11.45 -3.19
C THR A 132 -4.74 12.84 -3.76
N GLY A 133 -4.81 12.96 -5.09
CA GLY A 133 -4.62 14.22 -5.82
C GLY A 133 -3.17 14.73 -5.90
N SER A 134 -2.17 13.99 -5.41
CA SER A 134 -0.76 14.45 -5.49
C SER A 134 0.25 13.29 -5.50
N VAL A 135 1.46 13.57 -6.01
CA VAL A 135 2.61 12.67 -5.95
C VAL A 135 3.75 13.41 -5.27
N VAL A 136 4.32 12.83 -4.22
CA VAL A 136 5.40 13.42 -3.42
C VAL A 136 6.65 12.58 -3.55
N CYS A 137 7.72 13.14 -4.09
CA CYS A 137 9.00 12.44 -4.30
C CYS A 137 10.00 12.75 -3.20
N PHE A 138 10.81 11.75 -2.86
CA PHE A 138 11.84 11.81 -1.83
C PHE A 138 13.20 11.50 -2.45
N HIS A 139 14.27 12.03 -1.87
CA HIS A 139 15.62 11.59 -2.19
C HIS A 139 15.94 10.26 -1.52
N TRP A 140 16.92 9.55 -2.08
CA TRP A 140 17.45 8.32 -1.49
C TRP A 140 18.13 8.57 -0.15
N ASN A 141 18.04 7.58 0.76
CA ASN A 141 18.83 7.56 1.99
C ASN A 141 20.20 6.95 1.70
N ASP A 142 20.96 7.60 0.82
CA ASP A 142 22.25 7.08 0.37
C ASP A 142 23.25 7.05 1.53
N VAL A 143 23.87 5.88 1.72
CA VAL A 143 25.04 5.77 2.58
C VAL A 143 26.18 6.40 1.80
N VAL A 144 26.72 7.50 2.30
CA VAL A 144 27.94 8.12 1.77
C VAL A 144 29.10 7.13 1.97
N ILE A 145 29.30 6.21 1.03
CA ILE A 145 30.47 5.33 1.03
C ILE A 145 31.58 6.09 0.30
N GLY A 146 32.46 6.72 1.08
CA GLY A 146 33.71 7.31 0.55
C GLY A 146 33.66 8.79 0.18
N GLY A 147 32.90 9.62 0.90
CA GLY A 147 33.19 11.05 1.02
C GLY A 147 33.19 11.90 -0.26
N ARG A 148 32.31 11.64 -1.23
CA ARG A 148 31.93 12.65 -2.24
C ARG A 148 30.45 12.55 -2.55
N GLN A 149 29.67 13.43 -1.91
CA GLN A 149 28.45 13.92 -2.53
C GLN A 149 28.91 14.80 -3.70
N LEU A 150 28.74 14.32 -4.94
CA LEU A 150 28.85 15.18 -6.10
C LEU A 150 27.63 16.11 -6.04
N ASP A 151 27.84 17.24 -5.40
CA ASP A 151 27.09 18.47 -5.63
C ASP A 151 26.92 18.66 -7.15
N GLN A 152 25.69 18.51 -7.62
CA GLN A 152 25.31 18.96 -8.95
C GLN A 152 24.77 20.38 -8.83
N THR A 153 25.69 21.32 -8.57
CA THR A 153 25.48 22.72 -8.91
C THR A 153 25.82 22.89 -10.40
N ILE A 154 24.80 22.98 -11.24
CA ILE A 154 24.87 23.71 -12.51
C ILE A 154 23.61 24.58 -12.59
N GLY A 155 23.83 25.86 -12.31
CA GLY A 155 22.93 26.99 -12.42
C GLY A 155 23.72 28.23 -12.08
#